data_AF-A0A183EX53-F1
#
_entry.id   AF-A0A183EX53-F1
#
_cell.length_a   1.000
_cell.length_b   1.000
_cell.length_c   1.000
_cell.angle_alpha   90.00
_cell.angle_beta   90.00
_cell.angle_gamma   90.00
#
_symmetry.space_group_name_H-M   'P 1'
#
loop_
_entity.id
_entity.type
_entity.pdbx_description
1 polymer ?
#
loop_
_entity_poly.entity_id
_entity_poly.type
_entity_poly.pdbx_seq_one_letter_code
_entity_poly.pdbx_strand_id
1 'polypeptide(L)'
;LFQVLFDPLGYLRRFENVTDICKDFFETRKKKYIERKNFQEGLLRAQSERLSNQARFILAKIKGEILIENKRKATIVEQLIKMGFDPDPVKKWKEERRKRELMLLGEVAQDEDEEKDENEEEEEGADAQGKELTNKLSDYDYLVGMAILKLSEEEKDKLLRESEAKLHELRVRRFF
;
A
#
# COMPACT_ATOMS: atom_id res chain seq x y z
N LEU A 1 12.73 -20.35 42.53
CA LEU A 1 11.83 -19.18 42.65
C LEU A 1 11.18 -19.01 41.29
N PHE A 2 9.84 -19.04 41.21
CA PHE A 2 9.10 -18.83 39.96
C PHE A 2 9.03 -17.34 39.63
N GLN A 3 8.83 -17.00 38.35
CA GLN A 3 8.61 -15.62 37.90
C GLN A 3 7.18 -15.42 37.41
N VAL A 4 6.64 -14.22 37.58
CA VAL A 4 5.30 -13.86 37.11
C VAL A 4 5.45 -12.71 36.12
N LEU A 5 5.07 -12.95 34.88
CA LEU A 5 5.23 -12.00 33.77
C LEU A 5 3.98 -12.01 32.90
N PHE A 6 3.78 -10.96 32.11
CA PHE A 6 2.77 -10.97 31.05
C PHE A 6 3.25 -11.81 29.87
N ASP A 7 2.35 -12.61 29.32
CA ASP A 7 2.56 -13.35 28.09
C ASP A 7 2.37 -12.44 26.86
N PRO A 8 2.64 -12.94 25.63
CA PRO A 8 2.48 -12.16 24.40
C PRO A 8 1.06 -11.69 24.09
N LEU A 9 0.05 -12.26 24.76
CA LEU A 9 -1.37 -11.90 24.63
C LEU A 9 -1.81 -10.94 25.75
N GLY A 10 -0.91 -10.59 26.67
CA GLY A 10 -1.20 -9.70 27.79
C GLY A 10 -1.79 -10.39 29.02
N TYR A 11 -1.81 -11.73 29.07
CA TYR A 11 -2.27 -12.47 30.25
C TYR A 11 -1.15 -12.68 31.25
N LEU A 12 -1.48 -12.58 32.54
CA LEU A 12 -0.52 -12.81 33.61
C LEU A 12 -0.24 -14.31 33.75
N ARG A 13 1.01 -14.72 33.53
CA ARG A 13 1.43 -16.12 33.55
C ARG A 13 2.54 -16.35 34.58
N ARG A 14 2.48 -17.49 35.27
CA ARG A 14 3.57 -17.99 36.11
C ARG A 14 4.51 -18.85 35.28
N PHE A 15 5.79 -18.54 35.34
CA PHE A 15 6.88 -19.27 34.71
C PHE A 15 7.69 -19.99 35.77
N GLU A 16 7.74 -21.31 35.70
CA GLU A 16 8.47 -22.12 36.68
C GLU A 16 9.98 -21.99 36.52
N ASN A 17 10.46 -21.92 35.27
CA ASN A 17 11.86 -21.82 34.93
C ASN A 17 12.12 -20.76 33.85
N VAL A 18 13.34 -20.21 33.84
CA VAL A 18 13.78 -19.21 32.85
C VAL A 18 13.72 -19.75 31.41
N THR A 19 13.95 -21.05 31.24
CA THR A 19 13.88 -21.73 29.94
C THR A 19 12.52 -21.59 29.27
N ASP A 20 11.42 -21.56 30.04
CA ASP A 20 10.07 -21.41 29.50
C ASP A 20 9.83 -20.00 28.97
N ILE A 21 10.36 -18.99 29.67
CA ILE A 21 10.38 -17.59 29.19
C ILE A 21 11.17 -17.49 27.89
N CYS A 22 12.34 -18.13 27.81
CA CYS A 22 13.16 -18.12 26.60
C CYS A 22 12.45 -18.77 25.40
N LYS A 23 11.72 -19.87 25.60
CA LYS A 23 10.95 -20.53 24.54
C LYS A 23 9.81 -19.65 24.03
N ASP A 24 9.02 -19.08 24.93
CA ASP A 24 7.92 -18.17 24.58
C ASP A 24 8.43 -16.92 23.84
N PHE A 25 9.54 -16.35 24.32
CA PHE A 25 10.19 -15.21 23.68
C PHE A 25 10.67 -15.56 22.28
N PHE A 26 11.33 -16.71 22.11
CA PHE A 26 11.82 -17.17 20.82
C PHE A 26 10.68 -17.34 19.81
N GLU A 27 9.59 -18.01 20.18
CA GLU A 27 8.45 -18.23 19.29
C GLU A 27 7.76 -16.93 18.92
N THR A 28 7.55 -16.03 19.89
CA THR A 28 7.01 -14.69 19.64
C THR A 28 7.90 -13.91 18.69
N ARG A 29 9.21 -13.91 18.92
CA ARG A 29 10.17 -13.14 18.12
C ARG A 29 10.27 -13.70 16.70
N LYS A 30 10.25 -15.03 16.54
CA LYS A 30 10.20 -15.70 15.24
C LYS A 30 8.98 -15.27 14.43
N LYS A 31 7.78 -15.29 15.03
CA LYS A 31 6.55 -14.79 14.39
C LYS A 31 6.68 -13.33 13.96
N LYS A 32 7.21 -12.47 14.84
CA LYS A 32 7.44 -11.04 14.53
C LYS A 32 8.44 -10.82 13.40
N TYR A 33 9.46 -11.67 13.26
CA TYR A 33 10.37 -11.60 12.11
C TYR A 33 9.70 -11.99 10.80
N ILE A 34 8.85 -13.03 10.81
CA ILE A 34 8.05 -13.43 9.65
C ILE A 34 7.08 -12.31 9.24
N GLU A 35 6.35 -11.74 10.20
CA GLU A 35 5.46 -10.60 9.97
C GLU A 35 6.21 -9.42 9.33
N ARG A 36 7.37 -9.06 9.87
CA ARG A 36 8.21 -7.99 9.34
C ARG A 36 8.70 -8.27 7.92
N LYS A 37 9.13 -9.51 7.64
CA LYS A 37 9.54 -9.92 6.29
C LYS A 37 8.39 -9.78 5.30
N ASN A 38 7.22 -10.32 5.64
CA ASN A 38 6.01 -10.24 4.80
C ASN A 38 5.60 -8.78 4.53
N PHE A 39 5.68 -7.92 5.55
CA PHE A 39 5.44 -6.48 5.39
C PHE A 39 6.40 -5.85 4.39
N GLN A 40 7.69 -6.11 4.53
CA GLN A 40 8.71 -5.55 3.64
C GLN A 40 8.55 -6.06 2.20
N GLU A 41 8.24 -7.34 2.01
CA GLU A 41 7.95 -7.90 0.68
C GLU A 41 6.73 -7.24 0.03
N GLY A 42 5.64 -7.06 0.77
CA GLY A 42 4.43 -6.40 0.27
C GLY A 42 4.70 -4.95 -0.15
N LEU A 43 5.42 -4.19 0.68
CA LEU A 43 5.76 -2.80 0.39
C LEU A 43 6.67 -2.69 -0.84
N LEU A 44 7.70 -3.52 -0.93
CA LEU A 44 8.62 -3.52 -2.07
C LEU A 44 7.92 -3.87 -3.38
N ARG A 45 6.97 -4.81 -3.34
CA ARG A 45 6.14 -5.13 -4.50
C ARG A 45 5.30 -3.94 -4.94
N ALA A 46 4.55 -3.33 -4.01
CA ALA A 46 3.73 -2.17 -4.31
C ALA A 46 4.55 -0.98 -4.83
N GLN A 47 5.75 -0.75 -4.29
CA GLN A 47 6.69 0.26 -4.80
C GLN A 47 7.14 -0.03 -6.23
N SER A 48 7.49 -1.27 -6.55
CA SER A 48 7.87 -1.66 -7.91
C SER A 48 6.72 -1.51 -8.90
N GLU A 49 5.51 -1.93 -8.52
CA GLU A 49 4.31 -1.78 -9.35
C GLU A 49 4.01 -0.31 -9.65
N ARG A 50 4.10 0.55 -8.62
CA ARG A 50 3.95 2.01 -8.78
C ARG A 50 4.96 2.58 -9.78
N LEU A 51 6.24 2.24 -9.64
CA LEU A 51 7.31 2.73 -10.53
C LEU A 51 7.10 2.24 -11.97
N SER A 52 6.72 0.97 -12.13
CA SER A 52 6.41 0.38 -13.44
C SER A 52 5.23 1.08 -14.11
N ASN A 53 4.18 1.39 -13.36
CA ASN A 53 3.02 2.13 -13.87
C ASN A 53 3.38 3.57 -14.25
N GLN A 54 4.21 4.26 -13.46
CA GLN A 54 4.72 5.58 -13.81
C GLN A 54 5.55 5.56 -15.11
N ALA A 55 6.45 4.59 -15.26
CA ALA A 55 7.23 4.42 -16.48
C ALA A 55 6.33 4.14 -17.70
N ARG A 56 5.33 3.27 -17.55
CA ARG A 56 4.35 2.95 -18.60
C ARG A 56 3.52 4.18 -18.99
N PHE A 57 3.11 4.98 -18.02
CA PHE A 57 2.37 6.23 -18.23
C PHE A 57 3.21 7.25 -18.99
N ILE A 58 4.47 7.48 -18.59
CA ILE A 58 5.38 8.38 -19.29
C ILE A 58 5.58 7.93 -20.74
N LEU A 59 5.82 6.63 -20.98
CA LEU A 59 5.98 6.10 -22.33
C LEU A 59 4.73 6.31 -23.18
N ALA A 60 3.55 6.00 -22.65
CA ALA A 60 2.28 6.20 -23.35
C ALA A 60 2.01 7.69 -23.61
N LYS A 61 2.44 8.59 -22.71
CA LYS A 61 2.32 10.04 -22.89
C LYS A 61 3.25 10.58 -23.97
N ILE A 62 4.50 10.13 -24.00
CA ILE A 62 5.48 10.48 -25.03
C ILE A 62 5.03 9.99 -26.41
N LYS A 63 4.44 8.79 -26.49
CA LYS A 63 3.88 8.24 -27.73
C LYS A 63 2.57 8.90 -28.19
N GLY A 64 1.98 9.76 -27.37
CA GLY A 64 0.69 10.40 -27.66
C GLY A 64 -0.53 9.48 -27.51
N GLU A 65 -0.37 8.30 -26.88
CA GLU A 65 -1.47 7.37 -26.58
C GLU A 65 -2.37 7.91 -25.45
N ILE A 66 -1.79 8.69 -24.54
CA ILE A 66 -2.51 9.36 -23.44
C ILE A 66 -2.64 10.86 -23.72
N LEU A 67 -3.88 11.35 -23.77
CA LEU A 67 -4.21 12.75 -24.02
C LEU A 67 -4.93 13.31 -22.79
N ILE A 68 -4.29 14.27 -22.15
CA ILE A 68 -4.74 14.84 -20.86
C ILE A 68 -5.12 16.32 -21.07
N GLU A 69 -4.55 16.94 -22.09
CA GLU A 69 -4.75 18.32 -22.46
C GLU A 69 -6.22 18.60 -22.77
N ASN A 70 -6.80 19.58 -22.09
CA ASN A 70 -8.19 20.02 -22.28
C ASN A 70 -9.24 18.89 -22.11
N LYS A 71 -8.95 17.90 -21.25
CA LYS A 71 -9.90 16.84 -20.87
C LYS A 71 -10.43 17.04 -19.46
N ARG A 72 -11.68 16.61 -19.22
CA ARG A 72 -12.25 16.58 -17.86
C ARG A 72 -11.53 15.52 -17.03
N LYS A 73 -11.34 15.80 -15.73
CA LYS A 73 -10.71 14.90 -14.75
C LYS A 73 -11.29 13.47 -14.78
N ALA A 74 -12.62 13.35 -14.80
CA ALA A 74 -13.32 12.08 -14.91
C ALA A 74 -12.94 11.28 -16.18
N THR A 75 -12.88 11.96 -17.33
CA THR A 75 -12.51 11.33 -18.62
C THR A 75 -11.07 10.86 -18.63
N ILE A 76 -10.16 11.58 -17.96
CA ILE A 76 -8.76 11.17 -17.80
C ILE A 76 -8.69 9.87 -16.99
N VAL A 77 -9.39 9.81 -15.84
CA VAL A 77 -9.43 8.61 -15.00
C VAL A 77 -10.04 7.42 -15.75
N GLU A 78 -11.14 7.62 -16.48
CA GLU A 78 -11.74 6.57 -17.32
C GLU A 78 -10.77 6.05 -18.38
N GLN A 79 -9.98 6.95 -19.00
CA GLN A 79 -8.96 6.54 -19.97
C GLN A 79 -7.88 5.67 -19.30
N LEU A 80 -7.41 6.06 -18.12
CA LEU A 80 -6.42 5.28 -17.36
C LEU A 80 -6.94 3.89 -16.98
N ILE A 81 -8.19 3.81 -16.52
CA ILE A 81 -8.87 2.54 -16.22
C ILE A 81 -8.97 1.67 -17.46
N LYS A 82 -9.41 2.23 -18.61
CA LYS A 82 -9.52 1.50 -19.88
C LYS A 82 -8.18 0.98 -20.39
N MET A 83 -7.09 1.70 -20.11
CA MET A 83 -5.72 1.29 -20.43
C MET A 83 -5.12 0.34 -19.37
N GLY A 84 -5.89 -0.02 -18.34
CA GLY A 84 -5.47 -0.95 -17.30
C GLY A 84 -4.37 -0.41 -16.39
N PHE A 85 -4.38 0.90 -16.08
CA PHE A 85 -3.55 1.44 -15.00
C PHE A 85 -4.17 1.09 -13.66
N ASP A 86 -3.33 0.70 -12.70
CA ASP A 86 -3.80 0.40 -11.36
C ASP A 86 -4.00 1.70 -10.57
N PRO A 87 -4.99 1.74 -9.65
CA PRO A 87 -4.96 2.65 -8.50
C PRO A 87 -3.60 2.58 -7.80
N ASP A 88 -3.14 3.69 -7.19
CA ASP A 88 -1.82 3.79 -6.56
C ASP A 88 -1.51 2.56 -5.69
N PRO A 89 -0.61 1.67 -6.16
CA PRO A 89 -0.39 0.38 -5.49
C PRO A 89 0.10 0.56 -4.05
N VAL A 90 0.86 1.62 -3.78
CA VAL A 90 1.38 1.93 -2.44
C VAL A 90 0.30 2.47 -1.53
N LYS A 91 -0.62 3.30 -2.05
CA LYS A 91 -1.76 3.83 -1.29
C LYS A 91 -2.68 2.68 -0.89
N LYS A 92 -3.10 1.87 -1.86
CA LYS A 92 -3.95 0.70 -1.65
C LYS A 92 -3.34 -0.28 -0.64
N TRP A 93 -2.04 -0.58 -0.78
CA TRP A 93 -1.37 -1.47 0.17
C TRP A 93 -1.37 -0.93 1.60
N LYS A 94 -1.16 0.38 1.80
CA LYS A 94 -1.22 1.02 3.13
C LYS A 94 -2.62 0.99 3.72
N GLU A 95 -3.64 1.22 2.91
CA GLU A 95 -5.06 1.16 3.34
C GLU A 95 -5.44 -0.26 3.75
N GLU A 96 -5.08 -1.28 2.97
CA GLU A 96 -5.30 -2.69 3.32
C GLU A 96 -4.51 -3.13 4.57
N ARG A 97 -3.38 -2.48 4.88
CA ARG A 97 -2.68 -2.66 6.17
C ARG A 97 -3.47 -2.03 7.29
N ARG A 98 -3.81 -0.75 7.17
CA ARG A 98 -4.57 -0.01 8.19
C ARG A 98 -5.89 -0.70 8.51
N LYS A 99 -6.65 -1.12 7.48
CA LYS A 99 -7.91 -1.86 7.65
C LYS A 99 -7.70 -3.17 8.42
N ARG A 100 -6.65 -3.93 8.10
CA ARG A 100 -6.33 -5.17 8.82
C ARG A 100 -5.92 -4.92 10.27
N GLU A 101 -5.21 -3.82 10.53
CA GLU A 101 -4.85 -3.40 11.89
C GLU A 101 -6.10 -3.01 12.68
N LEU A 102 -6.98 -2.16 12.14
CA LEU A 102 -8.24 -1.79 12.79
C LEU A 102 -9.12 -3.00 13.10
N MET A 103 -9.23 -3.93 12.14
CA MET A 103 -9.99 -5.17 12.33
C MET A 103 -9.39 -6.04 13.45
N LEU A 104 -8.06 -6.06 13.60
CA LEU A 104 -7.39 -6.77 14.69
C LEU A 104 -7.61 -6.09 16.06
N LEU A 105 -7.72 -4.76 16.08
CA LEU A 105 -8.05 -3.99 17.28
C LEU A 105 -9.54 -4.06 17.65
N GLY A 106 -10.38 -4.65 16.79
CA GLY A 106 -11.83 -4.77 17.01
C GLY A 106 -12.60 -3.47 16.76
N GLU A 107 -11.99 -2.50 16.07
CA GLU A 107 -12.60 -1.20 15.75
C GLU A 107 -13.50 -1.26 14.50
N VAL A 108 -13.35 -2.29 13.66
CA VAL A 108 -14.14 -2.50 12.42
C VAL A 108 -14.66 -3.95 12.37
N ALA A 109 -15.96 -4.13 12.09
CA ALA A 109 -16.60 -5.44 11.94
C ALA A 109 -16.18 -6.16 10.65
N GLN A 110 -16.16 -7.50 10.67
CA GLN A 110 -15.71 -8.34 9.55
C GLN A 110 -16.65 -8.31 8.32
N ASP A 111 -17.87 -7.79 8.50
CA ASP A 111 -18.96 -7.89 7.51
C ASP A 111 -19.36 -6.54 6.87
N GLU A 112 -18.62 -5.46 7.10
CA GLU A 112 -18.83 -4.18 6.39
C GLU A 112 -17.82 -4.03 5.25
N ASP A 113 -18.00 -4.86 4.22
CA ASP A 113 -17.51 -4.60 2.87
C ASP A 113 -18.72 -4.22 2.00
N GLU A 114 -19.13 -2.95 2.10
CA GLU A 114 -19.54 -2.09 0.99
C GLU A 114 -19.91 -0.71 1.55
N GLU A 115 -19.04 0.26 1.28
CA GLU A 115 -19.19 1.70 1.53
C GLU A 115 -18.78 2.29 2.89
N LYS A 116 -18.11 3.45 2.77
CA LYS A 116 -17.80 4.48 3.76
C LYS A 116 -16.55 4.28 4.61
N ASP A 117 -15.45 4.73 4.02
CA ASP A 117 -14.36 5.34 4.77
C ASP A 117 -14.93 6.63 5.41
N GLU A 118 -15.52 6.51 6.59
CA GLU A 118 -15.87 7.63 7.48
C GLU A 118 -14.58 8.13 8.13
N ASN A 119 -13.76 8.85 7.38
CA ASN A 119 -12.92 9.88 7.99
C ASN A 119 -13.75 11.16 8.04
N GLU A 120 -14.25 11.43 9.24
CA GLU A 120 -14.80 12.71 9.67
C GLU A 120 -13.72 13.79 9.60
N GLU A 121 -13.61 14.47 8.46
CA GLU A 121 -13.28 15.89 8.45
C GLU A 121 -14.42 16.62 7.74
N GLU A 122 -15.08 17.48 8.50
CA GLU A 122 -16.22 18.30 8.10
C GLU A 122 -15.90 19.15 6.86
N GLU A 123 -16.42 18.76 5.70
CA GLU A 123 -16.94 19.73 4.73
C GLU A 123 -18.32 19.25 4.26
N GLU A 124 -19.35 19.91 4.80
CA GLU A 124 -20.74 19.76 4.42
C GLU A 124 -20.94 20.13 2.94
N GLY A 125 -21.56 19.23 2.16
CA GLY A 125 -22.23 19.61 0.91
C GLY A 125 -21.80 18.93 -0.40
N ALA A 126 -20.98 17.88 -0.39
CA ALA A 126 -20.66 17.14 -1.62
C ALA A 126 -21.56 15.90 -1.80
N ASP A 127 -22.37 15.92 -2.85
CA ASP A 127 -23.19 14.82 -3.38
C ASP A 127 -22.41 13.49 -3.41
N ALA A 128 -23.07 12.36 -3.11
CA ALA A 128 -22.41 11.06 -2.96
C ALA A 128 -21.60 10.64 -4.22
N GLN A 129 -22.06 11.05 -5.40
CA GLN A 129 -21.32 10.89 -6.66
C GLN A 129 -20.03 11.73 -6.74
N GLY A 130 -20.01 12.89 -6.10
CA GLY A 130 -18.82 13.74 -6.01
C GLY A 130 -17.71 13.08 -5.21
N LYS A 131 -18.04 12.45 -4.07
CA LYS A 131 -17.08 11.77 -3.18
C LYS A 131 -16.44 10.54 -3.83
N GLU A 132 -17.21 9.77 -4.59
CA GLU A 132 -16.67 8.61 -5.32
C GLU A 132 -15.72 9.04 -6.44
N LEU A 133 -16.04 10.13 -7.14
CA LEU A 133 -15.16 10.70 -8.16
C LEU A 133 -13.87 11.27 -7.55
N THR A 134 -13.93 11.94 -6.40
CA THR A 134 -12.73 12.48 -5.73
C THR A 134 -11.81 11.36 -5.26
N ASN A 135 -12.36 10.27 -4.73
CA ASN A 135 -11.58 9.09 -4.34
C ASN A 135 -10.89 8.45 -5.55
N LYS A 136 -11.64 8.15 -6.62
CA LYS A 136 -11.06 7.61 -7.85
C LYS A 136 -10.00 8.53 -8.45
N LEU A 137 -10.19 9.85 -8.38
CA LEU A 137 -9.18 10.79 -8.87
C LEU A 137 -7.89 10.74 -8.04
N SER A 138 -8.03 10.68 -6.71
CA SER A 138 -6.89 10.62 -5.79
C SER A 138 -6.04 9.35 -5.99
N ASP A 139 -6.67 8.26 -6.43
CA ASP A 139 -5.99 6.98 -6.68
C ASP A 139 -5.05 7.01 -7.88
N TYR A 140 -5.28 7.92 -8.84
CA TYR A 140 -4.42 8.08 -10.02
C TYR A 140 -3.50 9.30 -9.95
N ASP A 141 -3.53 10.05 -8.84
CA ASP A 141 -2.72 11.27 -8.67
C ASP A 141 -1.22 10.99 -8.79
N TYR A 142 -0.77 9.79 -8.41
CA TYR A 142 0.62 9.36 -8.58
C TYR A 142 1.12 9.30 -10.04
N LEU A 143 0.20 9.31 -11.01
CA LEU A 143 0.48 9.38 -12.45
C LEU A 143 0.28 10.81 -12.97
N VAL A 144 -0.93 11.37 -12.78
CA VAL A 144 -1.32 12.64 -13.39
C VAL A 144 -0.75 13.87 -12.68
N GLY A 145 -0.41 13.74 -11.39
CA GLY A 145 0.21 14.79 -10.58
C GLY A 145 1.72 14.89 -10.76
N MET A 146 2.34 14.06 -11.62
CA MET A 146 3.77 14.17 -11.89
C MET A 146 4.11 15.49 -12.59
N ALA A 147 5.22 16.11 -12.19
CA ALA A 147 5.73 17.31 -12.87
C ALA A 147 6.00 17.02 -14.35
N ILE A 148 5.64 17.94 -15.24
CA ILE A 148 5.82 17.81 -16.70
C ILE A 148 7.27 17.47 -17.07
N LEU A 149 8.25 18.00 -16.33
CA LEU A 149 9.67 17.71 -16.52
C LEU A 149 10.02 16.22 -16.41
N LYS A 150 9.21 15.42 -15.72
CA LYS A 150 9.37 13.96 -15.61
C LYS A 150 8.85 13.19 -16.82
N LEU A 151 8.19 13.86 -17.77
CA LEU A 151 7.71 13.25 -19.02
C LEU A 151 8.84 13.16 -20.06
N SER A 152 9.99 12.61 -19.67
CA SER A 152 11.16 12.44 -20.53
C SER A 152 11.54 10.95 -20.65
N GLU A 153 12.25 10.61 -21.72
CA GLU A 153 12.75 9.24 -21.91
C GLU A 153 13.76 8.83 -20.82
N GLU A 154 14.59 9.78 -20.38
CA GLU A 154 15.57 9.57 -19.31
C GLU A 154 14.91 9.20 -17.97
N GLU A 155 13.82 9.90 -17.62
CA GLU A 155 13.10 9.63 -16.37
C GLU A 155 12.33 8.30 -16.46
N LYS A 156 11.77 7.96 -17.63
CA LYS A 156 11.19 6.63 -17.90
C LYS A 156 12.22 5.52 -17.67
N ASP A 157 13.41 5.62 -18.25
CA ASP A 157 14.47 4.61 -18.09
C ASP A 157 14.95 4.53 -16.64
N LYS A 158 15.03 5.67 -15.95
CA LYS A 158 15.37 5.72 -14.52
C LYS A 158 14.32 5.00 -13.67
N LEU A 159 13.03 5.25 -13.88
CA LEU A 159 11.95 4.58 -13.14
C LEU A 159 11.94 3.07 -13.38
N LEU A 160 12.23 2.61 -14.61
CA LEU A 160 12.37 1.19 -14.91
C LEU A 160 13.54 0.56 -14.15
N ARG A 161 14.71 1.21 -14.14
CA ARG A 161 15.86 0.74 -13.34
C ARG A 161 15.55 0.69 -11.85
N GLU A 162 14.87 1.71 -11.32
CA GLU A 162 14.46 1.74 -9.91
C GLU A 162 13.44 0.62 -9.60
N SER A 163 12.50 0.35 -10.50
CA SER A 163 11.54 -0.75 -10.36
C SER A 163 12.23 -2.11 -10.34
N GLU A 164 13.15 -2.35 -11.27
CA GLU A 164 13.94 -3.58 -11.32
C GLU A 164 14.81 -3.76 -10.07
N ALA A 165 15.42 -2.68 -9.57
CA ALA A 165 16.17 -2.70 -8.32
C ALA A 165 15.28 -3.12 -7.13
N LYS A 166 14.03 -2.64 -7.08
CA LYS A 166 13.05 -3.04 -6.05
C LYS A 166 12.64 -4.50 -6.17
N LEU A 167 12.45 -5.02 -7.38
CA LEU A 167 12.18 -6.44 -7.61
C LEU A 167 13.38 -7.32 -7.25
N HIS A 168 14.59 -6.85 -7.55
CA HIS A 168 15.81 -7.54 -7.16
C HIS A 168 15.93 -7.60 -5.63
N GLU A 169 15.71 -6.47 -4.94
CA GLU A 169 15.69 -6.43 -3.47
C GLU A 169 14.65 -7.40 -2.89
N LEU A 170 13.44 -7.42 -3.46
CA LEU A 170 12.39 -8.36 -3.07
C LEU A 170 12.82 -9.81 -3.28
N ARG A 171 13.47 -10.12 -4.40
CA ARG A 171 13.97 -11.46 -4.70
C ARG A 171 15.00 -11.90 -3.67
N VAL A 172 15.99 -11.05 -3.37
CA VAL A 172 17.01 -11.33 -2.35
C VAL A 172 16.37 -11.59 -0.99
N ARG A 173 15.42 -10.75 -0.56
CA ARG A 173 14.72 -10.90 0.72
C ARG A 173 13.85 -12.16 0.81
N ARG A 174 13.37 -12.70 -0.32
CA ARG A 174 12.62 -13.97 -0.29
C ARG A 174 13.49 -15.16 0.10
N PHE A 175 14.75 -15.17 -0.33
CA PHE A 175 15.68 -16.28 -0.10
C PHE A 175 16.31 -16.30 1.31
N PHE A 176 16.30 -15.18 2.03
CA PHE A 176 16.79 -15.07 3.42
C PHE A 176 15.64 -14.98 4.42
#